data_AF-A0A2S9F9F7-F1
#
_entry.id   AF-A0A2S9F9F7-F1
#
_cell.length_a   1.000
_cell.length_b   1.000
_cell.length_c   1.000
_cell.angle_alpha   90.00
_cell.angle_beta   90.00
_cell.angle_gamma   90.00
#
_symmetry.space_group_name_H-M   'P 1'
#
loop_
_entity.id
_entity.type
_entity.pdbx_description
1 polymer ?
#
loop_
_entity_poly.entity_id
_entity_poly.type
_entity_poly.pdbx_seq_one_letter_code
_entity_poly.pdbx_strand_id
1 'polypeptide(L)'
;AWREAGKGKPHLATSFWFAIGDGAGPRAQVHRHLLRYMNWIPSEFVDAMAPTAGFAGTAEELRTVLAGFADIGTDEVHLIPTSSDIEQVRQVAEVVADLG
;
A
#
# COMPACT_ATOMS: atom_id res chain seq x y z
N ALA A 1 24.70 4.66 14.15
CA ALA A 1 24.80 5.70 13.10
C ALA A 1 23.89 6.93 13.31
N TRP A 2 22.55 6.84 13.26
CA TRP A 2 21.68 8.03 13.31
C TRP A 2 21.71 8.77 14.66
N ARG A 3 21.46 8.05 15.76
CA ARG A 3 21.55 8.58 17.13
C ARG A 3 22.97 9.01 17.49
N GLU A 4 23.97 8.24 17.06
CA GLU A 4 25.39 8.56 17.26
C GLU A 4 25.80 9.87 16.58
N ALA A 5 25.13 10.26 15.50
CA ALA A 5 25.33 11.55 14.83
C ALA A 5 24.58 12.73 15.52
N GLY A 6 23.97 12.51 16.68
CA GLY A 6 23.23 13.54 17.42
C GLY A 6 21.92 13.98 16.77
N LYS A 7 21.40 13.21 15.79
CA LYS A 7 20.14 13.53 15.10
C LYS A 7 18.93 13.07 15.93
N GLY A 8 17.85 13.86 15.89
CA GLY A 8 16.57 13.52 16.52
C GLY A 8 15.89 12.29 15.90
N LYS A 9 14.69 11.92 16.40
CA LYS A 9 13.91 10.79 15.85
C LYS A 9 13.75 10.98 14.33
N PRO A 10 14.16 10.01 13.49
CA PRO A 10 13.89 10.10 12.06
C PRO A 10 12.38 9.97 11.81
N HIS A 11 11.88 10.69 10.80
CA HIS A 11 10.52 10.50 10.29
C HIS A 11 10.45 9.19 9.50
N LEU A 12 9.64 8.25 9.96
CA LEU A 12 9.46 6.95 9.30
C LEU A 12 8.21 6.98 8.43
N ALA A 13 8.41 7.15 7.12
CA ALA A 13 7.33 7.16 6.13
C ALA A 13 7.45 5.97 5.17
N THR A 14 6.30 5.48 4.68
CA THR A 14 6.23 4.47 3.63
C THR A 14 5.08 4.74 2.67
N SER A 15 5.12 4.13 1.48
CA SER A 15 4.07 4.24 0.48
C SER A 15 3.84 2.92 -0.22
N PHE A 16 2.60 2.59 -0.52
CA PHE A 16 2.29 1.41 -1.33
C PHE A 16 0.99 1.57 -2.13
N TRP A 17 0.93 0.86 -3.25
CA TRP A 17 -0.30 0.68 -4.01
C TRP A 17 -1.30 -0.17 -3.24
N PHE A 18 -2.59 0.12 -3.39
CA PHE A 18 -3.65 -0.72 -2.84
C PHE A 18 -4.73 -1.05 -3.88
N ALA A 19 -5.39 -2.18 -3.65
CA ALA A 19 -6.68 -2.54 -4.24
C ALA A 19 -7.56 -3.19 -3.15
N ILE A 20 -8.83 -2.79 -3.09
CA ILE A 20 -9.81 -3.34 -2.14
C ILE A 20 -10.82 -4.25 -2.87
N GLY A 21 -11.15 -5.37 -2.26
CA GLY A 21 -12.20 -6.29 -2.71
C GLY A 21 -11.96 -7.72 -2.24
N ASP A 22 -12.70 -8.66 -2.82
CA ASP A 22 -12.66 -10.08 -2.42
C ASP A 22 -11.97 -10.98 -3.44
N GLY A 23 -11.48 -12.12 -2.95
CA GLY A 23 -10.87 -13.16 -3.78
C GLY A 23 -9.66 -12.68 -4.57
N ALA A 24 -9.55 -13.12 -5.83
CA ALA A 24 -8.40 -12.78 -6.69
C ALA A 24 -8.50 -11.39 -7.35
N GLY A 25 -9.65 -10.72 -7.25
CA GLY A 25 -9.93 -9.45 -7.94
C GLY A 25 -8.93 -8.33 -7.62
N PRO A 26 -8.67 -8.03 -6.33
CA PRO A 26 -7.72 -6.99 -5.93
C PRO A 26 -6.31 -7.22 -6.47
N ARG A 27 -5.80 -8.45 -6.40
CA ARG A 27 -4.46 -8.77 -6.88
C ARG A 27 -4.36 -8.61 -8.40
N ALA A 28 -5.39 -9.03 -9.14
CA ALA A 28 -5.46 -8.79 -10.59
C ALA A 28 -5.53 -7.28 -10.93
N GLN A 29 -6.20 -6.46 -10.10
CA GLN A 29 -6.23 -5.00 -10.25
C GLN A 29 -4.82 -4.40 -10.09
N VAL A 30 -4.11 -4.75 -9.01
CA VAL A 30 -2.72 -4.29 -8.78
C VAL A 30 -1.82 -4.70 -9.94
N HIS A 31 -1.90 -5.96 -10.38
CA HIS A 31 -1.08 -6.45 -11.50
C HIS A 31 -1.34 -5.67 -12.80
N ARG A 32 -2.60 -5.44 -13.16
CA ARG A 32 -2.96 -4.60 -14.32
C ARG A 32 -2.40 -3.18 -14.20
N HIS A 33 -2.50 -2.60 -13.00
CA HIS A 33 -1.96 -1.27 -12.74
C HIS A 33 -0.45 -1.25 -12.93
N LEU A 34 0.29 -2.23 -12.39
CA LEU A 34 1.74 -2.30 -12.50
C LEU A 34 2.20 -2.48 -13.95
N LEU A 35 1.54 -3.31 -14.75
CA LEU A 35 1.85 -3.48 -16.18
C LEU A 35 1.69 -2.17 -16.96
N ARG A 36 0.70 -1.35 -16.61
CA ARG A 36 0.49 -0.04 -17.22
C ARG A 36 1.46 1.00 -16.67
N TYR A 37 1.61 1.07 -15.34
CA TYR A 37 2.41 2.06 -14.66
C TYR A 37 3.88 1.86 -15.02
N MET A 38 4.42 0.65 -14.90
CA MET A 38 5.82 0.31 -15.19
C MET A 38 6.05 -0.16 -16.62
N ASN A 39 5.34 0.39 -17.61
CA ASN A 39 5.42 -0.07 -19.00
C ASN A 39 6.81 0.11 -19.66
N TRP A 40 7.73 0.81 -18.99
CA TRP A 40 9.14 0.94 -19.36
C TRP A 40 10.00 -0.26 -18.92
N ILE A 41 9.48 -1.15 -18.07
CA ILE A 41 10.14 -2.38 -17.64
C ILE A 41 9.58 -3.55 -18.47
N PRO A 42 10.41 -4.51 -18.93
CA PRO A 42 9.91 -5.72 -19.58
C PRO A 42 8.88 -6.44 -18.69
N SER A 43 7.76 -6.86 -19.29
CA SER A 43 6.59 -7.35 -18.55
C SER A 43 6.91 -8.56 -17.67
N GLU A 44 7.83 -9.42 -18.08
CA GLU A 44 8.29 -10.58 -17.31
C GLU A 44 8.83 -10.22 -15.91
N PHE A 45 9.49 -9.07 -15.76
CA PHE A 45 9.96 -8.60 -14.45
C PHE A 45 8.82 -8.03 -13.62
N VAL A 46 7.87 -7.34 -14.27
CA VAL A 46 6.66 -6.83 -13.60
C VAL A 46 5.79 -7.99 -13.11
N ASP A 47 5.65 -9.04 -13.92
CA ASP A 47 4.92 -10.26 -13.59
C ASP A 47 5.56 -10.98 -12.39
N ALA A 48 6.89 -11.02 -12.31
CA ALA A 48 7.60 -11.60 -11.17
C ALA A 48 7.42 -10.79 -9.87
N MET A 49 7.24 -9.48 -9.94
CA MET A 49 7.04 -8.59 -8.78
C MET A 49 5.57 -8.49 -8.34
N ALA A 50 4.62 -8.66 -9.27
CA ALA A 50 3.20 -8.46 -9.02
C ALA A 50 2.60 -9.22 -7.82
N PRO A 51 3.05 -10.45 -7.46
CA PRO A 51 2.51 -11.18 -6.30
C PRO A 51 2.77 -10.50 -4.95
N THR A 52 3.88 -9.75 -4.82
CA THR A 52 4.31 -9.15 -3.54
C THR A 52 4.25 -7.63 -3.53
N ALA A 53 4.04 -6.99 -4.69
CA ALA A 53 3.95 -5.55 -4.80
C ALA A 53 2.61 -5.03 -4.26
N GLY A 54 2.68 -4.08 -3.32
CA GLY A 54 1.50 -3.40 -2.77
C GLY A 54 0.52 -4.30 -2.00
N PHE A 55 -0.54 -3.68 -1.53
CA PHE A 55 -1.64 -4.32 -0.82
C PHE A 55 -2.75 -4.73 -1.79
N ALA A 56 -3.30 -5.93 -1.58
CA ALA A 56 -4.46 -6.40 -2.32
C ALA A 56 -5.28 -7.33 -1.41
N GLY A 57 -6.49 -6.91 -1.05
CA GLY A 57 -7.31 -7.65 -0.10
C GLY A 57 -8.55 -6.86 0.31
N THR A 58 -9.15 -7.24 1.43
CA THR A 58 -10.32 -6.60 2.01
C THR A 58 -9.95 -5.35 2.82
N ALA A 59 -10.97 -4.53 3.15
CA ALA A 59 -10.79 -3.37 4.02
C ALA A 59 -10.30 -3.75 5.44
N GLU A 60 -10.79 -4.86 5.99
CA GLU A 60 -10.37 -5.36 7.31
C GLU A 60 -8.92 -5.87 7.33
N GLU A 61 -8.48 -6.51 6.24
CA GLU A 61 -7.07 -6.87 6.08
C GLU A 61 -6.19 -5.63 5.98
N LEU A 62 -6.64 -4.58 5.28
CA LEU A 62 -5.90 -3.31 5.20
C LEU A 62 -5.77 -2.66 6.59
N ARG A 63 -6.85 -2.65 7.38
CA ARG A 63 -6.84 -2.17 8.77
C ARG A 63 -5.74 -2.86 9.58
N THR A 64 -5.67 -4.19 9.48
CA THR A 64 -4.66 -4.99 10.19
C THR A 64 -3.24 -4.61 9.77
N VAL A 65 -3.01 -4.40 8.47
CA VAL A 65 -1.70 -3.97 7.94
C VAL A 65 -1.32 -2.58 8.46
N LEU A 66 -2.25 -1.62 8.44
CA LEU A 66 -2.01 -0.27 8.91
C LEU A 66 -1.76 -0.20 10.42
N ALA A 67 -2.49 -0.99 11.22
CA ALA A 67 -2.21 -1.15 12.64
C ALA A 67 -0.79 -1.67 12.88
N GLY A 68 -0.33 -2.65 12.09
CA GLY A 68 1.05 -3.13 12.15
C GLY A 68 2.10 -2.05 11.84
N PHE A 69 1.84 -1.15 10.90
CA PHE A 69 2.72 0.00 10.66
C PHE A 69 2.74 0.98 11.84
N ALA A 70 1.58 1.24 12.46
CA ALA A 70 1.49 2.09 13.64
C ALA A 70 2.27 1.49 14.82
N ASP A 71 2.16 0.18 15.05
CA ASP A 71 2.89 -0.55 16.10
C ASP A 71 4.42 -0.50 15.93
N ILE A 72 4.91 -0.45 14.68
CA ILE A 72 6.33 -0.26 14.36
C ILE A 72 6.79 1.18 14.69
N GLY A 73 5.87 2.12 14.88
CA GLY A 73 6.14 3.53 15.10
C GLY A 73 6.31 4.32 13.80
N THR A 74 5.68 3.86 12.71
CA THR A 74 5.60 4.58 11.43
C THR A 74 4.85 5.90 11.64
N ASP A 75 5.44 7.00 11.19
CA ASP A 75 4.88 8.33 11.34
C ASP A 75 3.89 8.67 10.20
N GLU A 76 4.05 8.04 9.03
CA GLU A 76 3.24 8.35 7.84
C GLU A 76 3.14 7.16 6.86
N VAL A 77 1.93 6.91 6.35
CA VAL A 77 1.67 5.91 5.29
C VAL A 77 0.92 6.57 4.13
N HIS A 78 1.48 6.50 2.92
CA HIS A 78 0.82 6.95 1.69
C HIS A 78 0.17 5.79 0.94
N LEU A 79 -1.16 5.82 0.84
CA LEU A 79 -1.97 4.82 0.16
C LEU A 79 -2.28 5.27 -1.27
N ILE A 80 -1.79 4.53 -2.27
CA ILE A 80 -1.91 4.89 -3.69
C ILE A 80 -2.96 3.99 -4.36
N PRO A 81 -4.12 4.51 -4.79
CA PRO A 81 -5.15 3.67 -5.41
C PRO A 81 -4.70 3.16 -6.77
N THR A 82 -5.07 1.91 -7.07
CA THR A 82 -4.81 1.28 -8.39
C THR A 82 -6.02 1.29 -9.33
N SER A 83 -7.15 1.82 -8.87
CA SER A 83 -8.41 1.96 -9.61
C SER A 83 -8.81 3.43 -9.76
N SER A 84 -9.65 3.72 -10.76
CA SER A 84 -10.38 5.00 -10.89
C SER A 84 -11.72 5.00 -10.15
N ASP A 85 -12.06 3.89 -9.49
CA ASP A 85 -13.25 3.79 -8.66
C ASP A 85 -13.06 4.56 -7.34
N ILE A 86 -13.82 5.64 -7.20
CA ILE A 86 -13.77 6.51 -6.01
C ILE A 86 -14.28 5.80 -4.75
N GLU A 87 -15.09 4.75 -4.87
CA GLU A 87 -15.58 4.00 -3.71
C GLU A 87 -14.43 3.33 -2.95
N GLN A 88 -13.40 2.83 -3.65
CA GLN A 88 -12.23 2.25 -2.98
C GLN A 88 -11.49 3.30 -2.13
N VAL A 89 -11.46 4.56 -2.56
CA VAL A 89 -10.86 5.66 -1.76
C VAL A 89 -11.72 5.95 -0.52
N ARG A 90 -13.06 5.91 -0.66
CA ARG A 90 -13.98 6.09 0.47
C ARG A 90 -13.84 4.98 1.51
N GLN A 91 -13.79 3.73 1.07
CA GLN A 91 -13.58 2.58 1.95
C GLN A 91 -12.26 2.68 2.72
N VAL A 92 -11.17 3.08 2.04
CA VAL A 92 -9.88 3.29 2.70
C VAL A 92 -9.93 4.46 3.68
N ALA A 93 -10.63 5.55 3.35
CA ALA A 93 -10.81 6.67 4.27
C ALA A 93 -11.57 6.26 5.54
N GLU A 94 -12.58 5.38 5.44
CA GLU A 94 -13.26 4.80 6.61
C GLU A 94 -12.30 3.96 7.47
N VAL A 95 -11.49 3.09 6.85
CA VAL A 95 -10.47 2.30 7.56
C VAL A 95 -9.48 3.20 8.30
N VAL A 96 -9.04 4.30 7.68
CA VAL A 96 -8.08 5.23 8.28
C VAL A 96 -8.71 6.05 9.40
N ALA A 97 -9.97 6.47 9.25
CA ALA A 97 -10.69 7.23 10.28
C ALA A 97 -10.82 6.46 11.61
N ASP A 98 -10.88 5.14 11.54
CA ASP A 98 -10.98 4.28 12.74
C ASP A 98 -9.63 3.98 13.42
N LEU A 99 -8.50 4.39 12.83
CA LEU A 99 -7.15 4.16 13.39
C LEU A 99 -6.68 5.31 14.31
N GLY A 100 -7.42 6.42 14.38
CA GLY A 100 -7.08 7.62 15.17
C GLY A 100 -8.29 8.49 15.47
#